data_AF-A0A7X1P3G1-F1
#
_entry.id   AF-A0A7X1P3G1-F1
#
_cell.length_a   1.000
_cell.length_b   1.000
_cell.length_c   1.000
_cell.angle_alpha   90.00
_cell.angle_beta   90.00
_cell.angle_gamma   90.00
#
_symmetry.space_group_name_H-M   'P 1'
#
loop_
_entity.id
_entity.type
_entity.pdbx_description
1 polymer ?
#
loop_
_entity_poly.entity_id
_entity_poly.type
_entity_poly.pdbx_seq_one_letter_code
_entity_poly.pdbx_strand_id
1 'polypeptide(L)'
;MPSDMPRTSRSAQGRKMWSAATWLGRAATIATLTALAGCATTLPVVSSTTGKAQSGRKPAVVTVAPATSDGKRVLGAAESTVVVERIEKDTTSELLARHLAYVEEHVERPLLVGNRSRLLVDGPQTHKAMFKAIAAARESIDLETYILEAGELGDRLAELLTERRSHGVSVRVLYDGIGSLKTPKEYFERLEAADIAVCVFNPIKPTEDKPRLSIHNRDHRKILVVDQRVAFTGGINISSVYSSGSFGKSRTPSEEIGWRDTHIELEGPVVTEFSRLFDSAWQAQNCEGAPAMRARPAPKPAGNETMRVIAQDPQTKRNEVYVEVLSAIGHAEQRAWLTFGYFVPDPQTVAALKGAAARGVDVRLMVPSKSDVWLGRDHAANLARAWPR
;
A
#
# COMPACT_ATOMS: atom_id res chain seq x y z
N MET A 1 17.55 -70.92 -54.55
CA MET A 1 18.82 -70.47 -55.15
C MET A 1 18.50 -69.70 -56.43
N PRO A 2 19.23 -68.64 -56.77
CA PRO A 2 19.54 -67.38 -56.04
C PRO A 2 18.94 -66.18 -56.84
N SER A 3 18.94 -64.90 -56.42
CA SER A 3 20.13 -64.05 -56.24
C SER A 3 19.80 -62.67 -55.61
N ASP A 4 20.48 -62.37 -54.50
CA ASP A 4 21.32 -61.19 -54.20
C ASP A 4 20.84 -59.73 -54.42
N MET A 5 20.47 -59.11 -53.29
CA MET A 5 20.88 -57.82 -52.68
C MET A 5 22.00 -56.97 -53.35
N PRO A 6 22.01 -55.60 -53.24
CA PRO A 6 22.45 -54.95 -51.98
C PRO A 6 21.86 -53.57 -51.57
N ARG A 7 21.85 -53.40 -50.23
CA ARG A 7 22.00 -52.21 -49.34
C ARG A 7 21.97 -50.78 -49.90
N THR A 8 21.18 -49.91 -49.24
CA THR A 8 21.50 -48.60 -48.60
C THR A 8 20.17 -48.04 -48.03
N SER A 9 20.00 -47.24 -46.97
CA SER A 9 20.83 -46.69 -45.91
C SER A 9 19.91 -46.17 -44.77
N ARG A 10 20.43 -46.19 -43.53
CA ARG A 10 20.22 -45.24 -42.40
C ARG A 10 18.81 -45.00 -41.80
N SER A 11 18.67 -45.57 -40.60
CA SER A 11 18.10 -45.02 -39.35
C SER A 11 17.63 -43.56 -39.31
N ALA A 12 16.42 -43.35 -38.76
CA ALA A 12 16.12 -42.19 -37.92
C ALA A 12 15.18 -42.59 -36.78
N GLN A 13 15.82 -42.84 -35.65
CA GLN A 13 15.27 -43.03 -34.32
C GLN A 13 14.53 -41.73 -33.92
N GLY A 14 13.25 -41.86 -33.57
CA GLY A 14 12.41 -40.74 -33.15
C GLY A 14 12.98 -40.05 -31.91
N ARG A 15 13.63 -38.90 -32.11
CA ARG A 15 13.96 -37.97 -31.02
C ARG A 15 12.66 -37.32 -30.56
N LYS A 16 12.23 -37.65 -29.34
CA LYS A 16 11.27 -36.84 -28.58
C LYS A 16 11.88 -35.44 -28.40
N MET A 17 11.43 -34.48 -29.21
CA MET A 17 11.68 -33.06 -28.96
C MET A 17 10.99 -32.70 -27.64
N TRP A 18 11.79 -32.46 -26.60
CA TRP A 18 11.35 -31.73 -25.42
C TRP A 18 11.04 -30.31 -25.88
N SER A 19 9.76 -29.94 -25.86
CA SER A 19 9.35 -28.58 -26.16
C SER A 19 9.84 -27.65 -25.04
N ALA A 20 10.41 -26.51 -25.46
CA ALA A 20 10.84 -25.40 -24.62
C ALA A 20 9.70 -24.75 -23.78
N ALA A 21 8.47 -25.27 -23.88
CA ALA A 21 7.31 -24.84 -23.10
C ALA A 21 7.34 -25.27 -21.62
N THR A 22 8.24 -26.17 -21.24
CA THR A 22 8.35 -26.68 -19.85
C THR A 22 9.31 -25.89 -18.96
N TRP A 23 10.10 -24.97 -19.53
CA TRP A 23 11.04 -24.13 -18.77
C TRP A 23 10.43 -22.80 -18.29
N LEU A 24 9.49 -22.22 -19.04
CA LEU A 24 8.79 -21.00 -18.63
C LEU A 24 7.85 -21.23 -17.43
N GLY A 25 7.27 -22.42 -17.32
CA GLY A 25 6.44 -22.82 -16.18
C GLY A 25 7.22 -23.15 -14.89
N ARG A 26 8.55 -23.31 -14.95
CA ARG A 26 9.39 -23.55 -13.77
C ARG A 26 10.12 -22.29 -13.28
N ALA A 27 10.37 -21.32 -14.16
CA ALA A 27 10.91 -20.02 -13.76
C ALA A 27 9.91 -19.19 -12.92
N ALA A 28 8.61 -19.26 -13.23
CA ALA A 28 7.56 -18.61 -12.45
C ALA A 28 7.39 -19.19 -11.03
N THR A 29 7.71 -20.48 -10.85
CA THR A 29 7.62 -21.19 -9.56
C THR A 29 8.87 -20.99 -8.69
N ILE A 30 10.02 -20.67 -9.30
CA ILE A 30 11.26 -20.38 -8.55
C ILE A 30 11.31 -18.90 -8.11
N ALA A 31 10.74 -17.98 -8.88
CA ALA A 31 10.64 -16.57 -8.47
C ALA A 31 9.71 -16.34 -7.26
N THR A 32 8.77 -17.24 -7.00
CA THR A 32 7.88 -17.20 -5.82
C THR A 32 8.49 -17.82 -4.56
N LEU A 33 9.50 -18.67 -4.69
CA LEU A 33 10.16 -19.34 -3.55
C LEU A 33 11.24 -18.48 -2.88
N THR A 34 11.84 -17.53 -3.59
CA THR A 34 12.85 -16.63 -3.02
C THR A 34 12.27 -15.29 -2.56
N ALA A 35 11.08 -14.90 -3.00
CA ALA A 35 10.43 -13.62 -2.69
C ALA A 35 10.26 -13.31 -1.19
N LEU A 36 10.26 -14.30 -0.30
CA LEU A 36 9.80 -14.13 1.08
C LEU A 36 10.72 -14.68 2.18
N ALA A 37 11.96 -15.09 1.85
CA ALA A 37 13.00 -15.30 2.86
C ALA A 37 13.87 -14.04 3.10
N GLY A 38 13.65 -12.97 2.33
CA GLY A 38 14.45 -11.74 2.36
C GLY A 38 14.03 -10.69 3.39
N CYS A 39 12.84 -10.80 3.99
CA CYS A 39 12.42 -9.96 5.11
C CYS A 39 12.85 -10.59 6.44
N ALA A 40 14.15 -10.87 6.57
CA ALA A 40 14.77 -11.10 7.88
C ALA A 40 15.37 -9.79 8.41
N THR A 41 14.68 -8.65 8.24
CA THR A 41 14.68 -7.67 9.34
C THR A 41 13.91 -8.36 10.44
N THR A 42 14.58 -8.79 11.49
CA THR A 42 13.91 -9.33 12.68
C THR A 42 12.79 -8.38 13.05
N LEU A 43 11.54 -8.86 13.06
CA LEU A 43 10.41 -8.06 13.51
C LEU A 43 10.82 -7.43 14.85
N PRO A 44 10.60 -6.12 15.04
CA PRO A 44 10.94 -5.50 16.31
C PRO A 44 10.19 -6.24 17.40
N VAL A 45 10.90 -6.60 18.48
CA VAL A 45 10.23 -7.10 19.68
C VAL A 45 9.48 -5.91 20.27
N VAL A 46 8.17 -5.90 20.11
CA VAL A 46 7.27 -4.95 20.75
C VAL A 46 7.02 -5.48 22.15
N SER A 47 7.89 -5.11 23.09
CA SER A 47 7.66 -5.43 24.50
C SER A 47 6.38 -4.73 24.94
N SER A 48 5.41 -5.48 25.46
CA SER A 48 4.31 -4.97 26.25
C SER A 48 4.86 -4.47 27.58
N THR A 49 5.67 -3.42 27.54
CA THR A 49 5.98 -2.68 28.75
C THR A 49 4.68 -1.99 29.17
N THR A 50 3.92 -2.70 29.99
CA THR A 50 3.17 -2.20 31.15
C THR A 50 4.05 -1.41 32.14
N GLY A 51 5.22 -0.95 31.71
CA GLY A 51 5.91 0.13 32.38
C GLY A 51 5.07 1.38 32.14
N LYS A 52 4.60 1.99 33.23
CA LYS A 52 4.15 3.38 33.24
C LYS A 52 4.97 4.14 32.20
N ALA A 53 4.32 4.69 31.16
CA ALA A 53 4.93 5.80 30.44
C ALA A 53 5.43 6.74 31.54
N GLN A 54 6.74 6.96 31.63
CA GLN A 54 7.26 7.83 32.67
C GLN A 54 6.70 9.22 32.38
N SER A 55 5.62 9.59 33.09
CA SER A 55 4.99 10.91 33.02
C SER A 55 5.88 12.02 33.60
N GLY A 56 7.20 11.84 33.54
CA GLY A 56 8.20 12.66 34.23
C GLY A 56 9.36 13.11 33.34
N ARG A 57 9.48 12.66 32.09
CA ARG A 57 10.49 13.23 31.20
C ARG A 57 9.92 14.48 30.55
N LYS A 58 10.32 15.66 31.06
CA LYS A 58 10.07 16.94 30.37
C LYS A 58 10.47 16.78 28.90
N PRO A 59 9.57 17.02 27.94
CA PRO A 59 9.94 17.05 26.53
C PRO A 59 11.10 18.02 26.35
N ALA A 60 12.13 17.60 25.61
CA ALA A 60 13.20 18.50 25.23
C ALA A 60 12.55 19.65 24.43
N VAL A 61 12.58 20.84 25.03
CA VAL A 61 12.11 22.08 24.41
C VAL A 61 13.06 22.39 23.27
N VAL A 62 12.69 22.00 22.06
CA VAL A 62 13.26 22.60 20.84
C VAL A 62 12.43 23.84 20.56
N THR A 63 13.00 24.99 20.92
CA THR A 63 12.42 26.30 20.66
C THR A 63 12.40 26.54 19.15
N VAL A 64 11.22 26.46 18.53
CA VAL A 64 11.00 26.96 17.17
C VAL A 64 10.25 28.28 17.28
N ALA A 65 10.84 29.32 16.69
CA ALA A 65 10.38 30.71 16.74
C ALA A 65 8.95 30.90 16.19
N PRO A 66 8.21 31.93 16.63
CA PRO A 66 6.78 32.07 16.34
C PRO A 66 6.56 32.65 14.94
N ALA A 67 5.60 32.09 14.19
CA ALA A 67 5.06 32.78 13.00
C ALA A 67 3.57 32.45 12.74
N THR A 68 2.76 33.41 13.21
CA THR A 68 1.54 33.99 12.59
C THR A 68 0.28 33.14 12.37
N SER A 69 -0.80 33.73 12.87
CA SER A 69 -2.22 33.43 12.68
C SER A 69 -2.62 33.27 11.22
N ASP A 70 -2.81 32.04 10.78
CA ASP A 70 -3.58 31.60 9.61
C ASP A 70 -3.69 30.09 9.78
N GLY A 71 -4.82 29.44 9.45
CA GLY A 71 -5.10 28.02 9.74
C GLY A 71 -4.18 26.99 9.07
N LYS A 72 -2.89 27.04 9.41
CA LYS A 72 -1.71 26.37 8.84
C LYS A 72 -1.01 25.53 9.90
N ARG A 73 -1.74 24.92 10.83
CA ARG A 73 -1.10 24.36 12.03
C ARG A 73 -0.82 22.87 11.90
N VAL A 74 0.38 22.55 11.42
CA VAL A 74 1.09 21.35 11.87
C VAL A 74 1.27 21.52 13.37
N LEU A 75 0.74 20.59 14.17
CA LEU A 75 0.90 20.68 15.61
C LEU A 75 2.38 20.49 15.95
N GLY A 76 2.99 21.47 16.61
CA GLY A 76 4.30 21.27 17.23
C GLY A 76 4.17 20.24 18.36
N ALA A 77 5.27 19.61 18.80
CA ALA A 77 5.21 18.52 19.79
C ALA A 77 4.37 18.86 21.04
N ALA A 78 4.51 20.06 21.60
CA ALA A 78 3.70 20.52 22.74
C ALA A 78 2.21 20.69 22.41
N GLU A 79 1.88 21.05 21.17
CA GLU A 79 0.50 21.20 20.70
C GLU A 79 -0.13 19.86 20.35
N SER A 80 0.66 18.92 19.80
CA SER A 80 0.28 17.52 19.63
C SER A 80 -0.03 16.93 21.00
N THR A 81 0.81 17.17 22.02
CA THR A 81 0.54 16.77 23.40
C THR A 81 -0.79 17.34 23.90
N VAL A 82 -1.11 18.62 23.67
CA VAL A 82 -2.40 19.21 24.10
C VAL A 82 -3.59 18.60 23.36
N VAL A 83 -3.46 18.30 22.06
CA VAL A 83 -4.53 17.64 21.29
C VAL A 83 -4.71 16.19 21.72
N VAL A 84 -3.61 15.48 21.95
CA VAL A 84 -3.60 14.15 22.55
C VAL A 84 -4.26 14.20 23.92
N GLU A 85 -3.81 15.05 24.84
CA GLU A 85 -4.42 15.25 26.17
C GLU A 85 -5.91 15.62 26.10
N ARG A 86 -6.34 16.35 25.08
CA ARG A 86 -7.76 16.65 24.87
C ARG A 86 -8.52 15.41 24.40
N ILE A 87 -7.98 14.65 23.45
CA ILE A 87 -8.54 13.35 23.04
C ILE A 87 -8.59 12.40 24.26
N GLU A 88 -7.57 12.44 25.12
CA GLU A 88 -7.45 11.71 26.38
C GLU A 88 -8.44 12.16 27.47
N LYS A 89 -8.83 13.43 27.49
CA LYS A 89 -9.82 13.98 28.43
C LYS A 89 -11.25 13.78 27.94
N ASP A 90 -11.46 13.84 26.62
CA ASP A 90 -12.74 13.60 25.97
C ASP A 90 -13.03 12.07 25.86
N THR A 91 -12.02 11.23 26.05
CA THR A 91 -12.15 9.77 26.21
C THR A 91 -12.02 9.38 27.69
N THR A 92 -12.73 8.35 28.14
CA THR A 92 -12.51 7.79 29.50
C THR A 92 -11.40 6.73 29.52
N SER A 93 -10.65 6.59 28.43
CA SER A 93 -9.74 5.47 28.16
C SER A 93 -8.27 5.81 28.45
N GLU A 94 -7.73 5.25 29.54
CA GLU A 94 -6.29 5.29 29.83
C GLU A 94 -5.46 4.58 28.74
N LEU A 95 -6.06 3.64 27.99
CA LEU A 95 -5.39 2.90 26.93
C LEU A 95 -5.21 3.73 25.65
N LEU A 96 -6.21 4.55 25.27
CA LEU A 96 -6.07 5.46 24.14
C LEU A 96 -4.98 6.51 24.38
N ALA A 97 -4.89 7.01 25.62
CA ALA A 97 -3.83 7.91 26.05
C ALA A 97 -2.43 7.34 25.82
N ARG A 98 -2.22 6.13 26.35
CA ARG A 98 -0.95 5.41 26.20
C ARG A 98 -0.61 5.12 24.74
N HIS A 99 -1.61 4.79 23.92
CA HIS A 99 -1.42 4.60 22.50
C HIS A 99 -0.94 5.89 21.82
N LEU A 100 -1.64 7.01 22.00
CA LEU A 100 -1.28 8.28 21.37
C LEU A 100 0.11 8.77 21.79
N ALA A 101 0.45 8.66 23.08
CA ALA A 101 1.79 8.98 23.59
C ALA A 101 2.87 8.10 22.96
N TYR A 102 2.58 6.81 22.78
CA TYR A 102 3.48 5.88 22.10
C TYR A 102 3.74 6.30 20.65
N VAL A 103 2.69 6.61 19.88
CA VAL A 103 2.83 7.01 18.47
C VAL A 103 3.56 8.35 18.36
N GLU A 104 3.33 9.31 19.25
CA GLU A 104 4.03 10.61 19.27
C GLU A 104 5.55 10.45 19.48
N GLU A 105 5.97 9.54 20.36
CA GLU A 105 7.38 9.30 20.63
C GLU A 105 8.09 8.54 19.50
N HIS A 106 7.35 7.69 18.76
CA HIS A 106 7.95 6.69 17.87
C HIS A 106 7.70 6.91 16.38
N VAL A 107 6.75 7.77 16.00
CA VAL A 107 6.45 8.08 14.59
C VAL A 107 6.82 9.52 14.31
N GLU A 108 7.82 9.72 13.46
CA GLU A 108 8.34 11.04 13.07
C GLU A 108 7.45 11.73 12.02
N ARG A 109 6.11 11.68 12.20
CA ARG A 109 5.12 12.31 11.33
C ARG A 109 4.10 13.09 12.15
N PRO A 110 3.72 14.30 11.72
CA PRO A 110 2.88 15.17 12.53
C PRO A 110 1.47 14.60 12.72
N LEU A 111 0.88 14.91 13.86
CA LEU A 111 -0.56 14.77 14.05
C LEU A 111 -1.24 16.01 13.45
N LEU A 112 -2.17 15.79 12.52
CA LEU A 112 -2.80 16.85 11.75
C LEU A 112 -4.28 16.93 12.12
N VAL A 113 -4.78 18.14 12.33
CA VAL A 113 -6.19 18.42 12.63
C VAL A 113 -6.89 19.04 11.43
N GLY A 114 -8.23 19.00 11.44
CA GLY A 114 -9.02 19.66 10.41
C GLY A 114 -9.20 18.83 9.14
N ASN A 115 -9.07 17.51 9.23
CA ASN A 115 -9.17 16.61 8.09
C ASN A 115 -10.58 16.04 7.95
N ARG A 116 -10.83 15.42 6.81
CA ARG A 116 -12.02 14.60 6.55
C ARG A 116 -11.60 13.38 5.74
N SER A 117 -12.17 12.23 6.09
CA SER A 117 -12.04 11.00 5.34
C SER A 117 -13.39 10.49 4.83
N ARG A 118 -13.35 9.74 3.75
CA ARG A 118 -14.49 8.99 3.22
C ARG A 118 -14.05 7.57 2.88
N LEU A 119 -14.69 6.59 3.50
CA LEU A 119 -14.48 5.18 3.20
C LEU A 119 -15.00 4.85 1.80
N LEU A 120 -14.17 4.19 1.00
CA LEU A 120 -14.51 3.67 -0.32
C LEU A 120 -14.40 2.15 -0.25
N VAL A 121 -15.54 1.48 -0.44
CA VAL A 121 -15.62 0.02 -0.35
C VAL A 121 -15.55 -0.56 -1.75
N ASP A 122 -14.60 -1.49 -1.94
CA ASP A 122 -14.30 -2.19 -3.18
C ASP A 122 -13.83 -1.27 -4.33
N GLY A 123 -13.45 -1.90 -5.45
CA GLY A 123 -12.92 -1.19 -6.61
C GLY A 123 -13.91 -0.22 -7.26
N PRO A 124 -15.19 -0.58 -7.50
CA PRO A 124 -16.12 0.30 -8.22
C PRO A 124 -16.34 1.67 -7.55
N GLN A 125 -16.45 1.73 -6.22
CA GLN A 125 -16.56 3.02 -5.52
C GLN A 125 -15.24 3.80 -5.57
N THR A 126 -14.13 3.08 -5.44
CA THR A 126 -12.78 3.64 -5.44
C THR A 126 -12.43 4.26 -6.78
N HIS A 127 -12.49 3.50 -7.86
CA HIS A 127 -12.17 3.98 -9.21
C HIS A 127 -13.12 5.08 -9.66
N LYS A 128 -14.41 5.01 -9.32
CA LYS A 128 -15.37 6.10 -9.60
C LYS A 128 -14.95 7.41 -8.92
N ALA A 129 -14.52 7.36 -7.66
CA ALA A 129 -14.08 8.53 -6.93
C ALA A 129 -12.74 9.08 -7.48
N MET A 130 -11.77 8.20 -7.71
CA MET A 130 -10.47 8.55 -8.29
C MET A 130 -10.63 9.19 -9.68
N PHE A 131 -11.40 8.58 -10.58
CA PHE A 131 -11.62 9.11 -11.93
C PHE A 131 -12.39 10.41 -11.92
N LYS A 132 -13.34 10.59 -10.99
CA LYS A 132 -14.01 11.88 -10.79
C LYS A 132 -13.02 12.97 -10.36
N ALA A 133 -12.10 12.65 -9.44
CA ALA A 133 -11.07 13.60 -8.99
C ALA A 133 -10.12 13.95 -10.14
N ILE A 134 -9.60 12.95 -10.86
CA ILE A 134 -8.73 13.13 -12.03
C ILE A 134 -9.44 13.99 -13.09
N ALA A 135 -10.68 13.67 -13.45
CA ALA A 135 -11.46 14.45 -14.42
C ALA A 135 -11.78 15.88 -13.95
N ALA A 136 -11.65 16.18 -12.65
CA ALA A 136 -11.82 17.52 -12.10
C ALA A 136 -10.50 18.26 -11.89
N ALA A 137 -9.36 17.58 -12.07
CA ALA A 137 -8.03 18.13 -11.85
C ALA A 137 -7.79 19.36 -12.73
N ARG A 138 -7.22 20.40 -12.13
CA ARG A 138 -6.93 21.66 -12.81
C ARG A 138 -5.44 21.95 -12.90
N GLU A 139 -4.64 21.19 -12.17
CA GLU A 139 -3.41 21.76 -11.65
C GLU A 139 -2.33 20.69 -11.53
N SER A 140 -2.58 19.58 -10.82
CA SER A 140 -1.64 18.45 -10.77
C SER A 140 -2.30 17.11 -10.46
N ILE A 141 -1.70 16.03 -10.94
CA ILE A 141 -2.05 14.65 -10.62
C ILE A 141 -0.76 13.88 -10.36
N ASP A 142 -0.64 13.29 -9.17
CA ASP A 142 0.44 12.39 -8.79
C ASP A 142 -0.16 11.02 -8.48
N LEU A 143 0.19 10.01 -9.27
CA LEU A 143 -0.31 8.64 -9.11
C LEU A 143 0.84 7.69 -8.83
N GLU A 144 0.78 7.01 -7.70
CA GLU A 144 1.67 5.92 -7.29
C GLU A 144 0.85 4.65 -7.10
N THR A 145 1.23 3.56 -7.76
CA THR A 145 0.51 2.28 -7.62
C THR A 145 1.43 1.08 -7.80
N TYR A 146 1.21 0.05 -6.98
CA TYR A 146 1.89 -1.23 -7.14
C TYR A 146 1.52 -1.93 -8.45
N ILE A 147 0.22 -2.17 -8.68
CA ILE A 147 -0.27 -2.79 -9.92
C ILE A 147 -0.94 -1.71 -10.78
N LEU A 148 -0.46 -1.58 -12.02
CA LEU A 148 -1.09 -0.82 -13.08
C LEU A 148 -1.23 -1.71 -14.30
N GLU A 149 -2.41 -2.32 -14.50
CA GLU A 149 -2.69 -3.17 -15.67
C GLU A 149 -3.30 -2.36 -16.82
N ALA A 150 -2.95 -2.74 -18.05
CA ALA A 150 -3.68 -2.32 -19.25
C ALA A 150 -5.05 -3.05 -19.35
N GLY A 151 -5.92 -2.60 -20.26
CA GLY A 151 -7.30 -3.05 -20.38
C GLY A 151 -8.28 -1.99 -19.88
N GLU A 152 -9.58 -2.27 -19.89
CA GLU A 152 -10.66 -1.27 -19.73
C GLU A 152 -10.41 -0.20 -18.65
N LEU A 153 -10.04 -0.63 -17.44
CA LEU A 153 -9.79 0.29 -16.33
C LEU A 153 -8.50 1.11 -16.52
N GLY A 154 -7.41 0.47 -16.94
CA GLY A 154 -6.12 1.11 -17.16
C GLY A 154 -6.13 2.03 -18.39
N ASP A 155 -6.79 1.63 -19.47
CA ASP A 155 -6.94 2.45 -20.67
C ASP A 155 -7.81 3.68 -20.39
N ARG A 156 -8.90 3.53 -19.64
CA ARG A 156 -9.70 4.67 -19.19
C ARG A 156 -8.91 5.63 -18.30
N LEU A 157 -8.07 5.09 -17.40
CA LEU A 157 -7.16 5.92 -16.61
C LEU A 157 -6.20 6.69 -17.54
N ALA A 158 -5.56 6.01 -18.49
CA ALA A 158 -4.64 6.63 -19.44
C ALA A 158 -5.32 7.76 -20.24
N GLU A 159 -6.52 7.52 -20.75
CA GLU A 159 -7.32 8.53 -21.45
C GLU A 159 -7.58 9.77 -20.59
N LEU A 160 -8.02 9.59 -19.34
CA LEU A 160 -8.26 10.69 -18.42
C LEU A 160 -6.98 11.48 -18.09
N LEU A 161 -5.87 10.78 -17.85
CA LEU A 161 -4.59 11.43 -17.57
C LEU A 161 -4.09 12.22 -18.78
N THR A 162 -4.14 11.63 -19.97
CA THR A 162 -3.78 12.30 -21.24
C THR A 162 -4.67 13.50 -21.52
N GLU A 163 -5.99 13.38 -21.28
CA GLU A 163 -6.93 14.49 -21.42
C GLU A 163 -6.59 15.63 -20.45
N ARG A 164 -6.32 15.34 -19.18
CA ARG A 164 -5.92 16.40 -18.23
C ARG A 164 -4.59 17.01 -18.61
N ARG A 165 -3.63 16.20 -19.08
CA ARG A 165 -2.33 16.68 -19.51
C ARG A 165 -2.42 17.65 -20.68
N SER A 166 -3.33 17.40 -21.64
CA SER A 166 -3.58 18.30 -22.78
C SER A 166 -4.21 19.63 -22.36
N HIS A 167 -4.87 19.69 -21.19
CA HIS A 167 -5.36 20.92 -20.57
C HIS A 167 -4.31 21.61 -19.68
N GLY A 168 -3.04 21.18 -19.72
CA GLY A 168 -1.93 21.79 -18.98
C GLY A 168 -1.81 21.35 -17.53
N VAL A 169 -2.52 20.31 -17.10
CA VAL A 169 -2.35 19.70 -15.77
C VAL A 169 -1.00 18.98 -15.72
N SER A 170 -0.21 19.20 -14.66
CA SER A 170 1.02 18.43 -14.44
C SER A 170 0.67 17.01 -14.02
N VAL A 171 1.16 15.99 -14.74
CA VAL A 171 0.85 14.58 -14.43
C VAL A 171 2.13 13.79 -14.22
N ARG A 172 2.23 13.13 -13.06
CA ARG A 172 3.31 12.18 -12.71
C ARG A 172 2.72 10.82 -12.38
N VAL A 173 3.29 9.77 -12.95
CA VAL A 173 2.88 8.37 -12.72
C VAL A 173 4.11 7.58 -12.27
N LEU A 174 4.07 7.05 -11.05
CA LEU A 174 5.03 6.12 -10.50
C LEU A 174 4.37 4.74 -10.38
N TYR A 175 4.97 3.71 -10.96
CA TYR A 175 4.44 2.35 -10.89
C TYR A 175 5.51 1.35 -10.48
N ASP A 176 5.11 0.28 -9.79
CA ASP A 176 6.04 -0.77 -9.41
C ASP A 176 6.38 -1.69 -10.60
N GLY A 177 7.68 -1.84 -10.87
CA GLY A 177 8.19 -2.69 -11.94
C GLY A 177 7.86 -4.19 -11.85
N ILE A 178 7.62 -4.77 -10.66
CA ILE A 178 7.16 -6.17 -10.50
C ILE A 178 5.64 -6.24 -10.60
N GLY A 179 4.95 -5.38 -9.84
CA GLY A 179 3.49 -5.35 -9.80
C GLY A 179 2.88 -5.12 -11.18
N SER A 180 3.59 -4.43 -12.07
CA SER A 180 3.13 -4.10 -13.43
C SER A 180 3.90 -4.85 -14.54
N LEU A 181 4.55 -5.99 -14.24
CA LEU A 181 5.32 -6.76 -15.25
C LEU A 181 4.53 -7.19 -16.47
N LYS A 182 3.21 -7.42 -16.30
CA LYS A 182 2.33 -7.89 -17.37
C LYS A 182 1.82 -6.74 -18.25
N THR A 183 2.10 -5.50 -17.86
CA THR A 183 1.62 -4.32 -18.57
C THR A 183 2.51 -4.06 -19.78
N PRO A 184 1.95 -4.02 -21.00
CA PRO A 184 2.75 -3.83 -22.20
C PRO A 184 3.53 -2.53 -22.15
N LYS A 185 4.76 -2.52 -22.68
CA LYS A 185 5.61 -1.31 -22.71
C LYS A 185 4.91 -0.17 -23.45
N GLU A 186 4.15 -0.51 -24.48
CA GLU A 186 3.39 0.39 -25.33
C GLU A 186 2.34 1.20 -24.53
N TYR A 187 1.85 0.66 -23.40
CA TYR A 187 0.95 1.39 -22.50
C TYR A 187 1.67 2.60 -21.88
N PHE A 188 2.91 2.41 -21.41
CA PHE A 188 3.69 3.47 -20.80
C PHE A 188 4.23 4.46 -21.85
N GLU A 189 4.67 3.95 -23.01
CA GLU A 189 5.11 4.78 -24.14
C GLU A 189 3.99 5.72 -24.63
N ARG A 190 2.72 5.27 -24.60
CA ARG A 190 1.55 6.12 -24.90
C ARG A 190 1.39 7.27 -23.89
N LEU A 191 1.64 7.04 -22.61
CA LEU A 191 1.57 8.09 -21.58
C LEU A 191 2.71 9.09 -21.77
N GLU A 192 3.93 8.60 -21.98
CA GLU A 192 5.12 9.43 -22.24
C GLU A 192 4.94 10.28 -23.52
N ALA A 193 4.38 9.70 -24.58
CA ALA A 193 4.06 10.42 -25.82
C ALA A 193 3.01 11.53 -25.62
N ALA A 194 2.21 11.46 -24.55
CA ALA A 194 1.29 12.51 -24.14
C ALA A 194 1.94 13.55 -23.19
N ASP A 195 3.27 13.54 -23.05
CA ASP A 195 4.04 14.44 -22.18
C ASP A 195 3.74 14.24 -20.67
N ILE A 196 3.28 13.04 -20.31
CA ILE A 196 3.12 12.60 -18.91
C ILE A 196 4.47 12.09 -18.40
N ALA A 197 4.87 12.55 -17.22
CA ALA A 197 6.08 12.04 -16.58
C ALA A 197 5.81 10.65 -15.99
N VAL A 198 6.43 9.62 -16.55
CA VAL A 198 6.28 8.23 -16.12
C VAL A 198 7.59 7.75 -15.49
N CYS A 199 7.50 7.08 -14.35
CA CYS A 199 8.64 6.50 -13.67
C CYS A 199 8.33 5.11 -13.13
N VAL A 200 9.35 4.25 -13.12
CA VAL A 200 9.27 2.89 -12.62
C VAL A 200 10.01 2.76 -11.30
N PHE A 201 9.35 2.24 -10.28
CA PHE A 201 9.97 1.89 -9.01
C PHE A 201 10.70 0.55 -9.13
N ASN A 202 11.99 0.55 -8.76
CA ASN A 202 12.89 -0.61 -8.78
C ASN A 202 12.70 -1.49 -10.04
N PRO A 203 13.06 -0.98 -11.23
CA PRO A 203 12.94 -1.74 -12.47
C PRO A 203 13.73 -3.05 -12.40
N ILE A 204 13.19 -4.12 -12.99
CA ILE A 204 13.89 -5.39 -13.06
C ILE A 204 14.92 -5.33 -14.19
N LYS A 205 16.18 -5.10 -13.84
CA LYS A 205 17.29 -5.18 -14.80
C LYS A 205 18.15 -6.43 -14.50
N PRO A 206 18.13 -7.46 -15.37
CA PRO A 206 18.86 -8.70 -15.14
C PRO A 206 20.39 -8.53 -15.00
N THR A 207 20.92 -7.39 -15.45
CA THR A 207 22.36 -7.09 -15.52
C THR A 207 22.87 -6.22 -14.36
N GLU A 208 22.02 -5.88 -13.37
CA GLU A 208 22.45 -5.08 -12.21
C GLU A 208 23.17 -5.93 -11.15
N ASP A 209 24.07 -5.31 -10.39
CA ASP A 209 24.95 -5.99 -9.42
C ASP A 209 24.22 -6.62 -8.21
N LYS A 210 22.96 -6.21 -7.95
CA LYS A 210 22.17 -6.65 -6.78
C LYS A 210 20.70 -6.97 -7.13
N PRO A 211 20.44 -7.87 -8.07
CA PRO A 211 19.09 -8.12 -8.59
C PRO A 211 18.14 -8.74 -7.55
N ARG A 212 18.68 -9.35 -6.48
CA ARG A 212 17.85 -9.90 -5.39
C ARG A 212 17.24 -8.81 -4.49
N LEU A 213 17.95 -7.71 -4.25
CA LEU A 213 17.43 -6.61 -3.41
C LEU A 213 16.29 -5.85 -4.10
N SER A 214 16.33 -5.71 -5.44
CA SER A 214 15.24 -5.10 -6.22
C SER A 214 13.99 -5.98 -6.34
N ILE A 215 14.11 -7.29 -6.09
CA ILE A 215 12.96 -8.21 -6.07
C ILE A 215 12.14 -8.10 -4.78
N HIS A 216 12.80 -7.91 -3.63
CA HIS A 216 12.12 -7.87 -2.33
C HIS A 216 11.70 -6.46 -1.90
N ASN A 217 12.41 -5.43 -2.35
CA ASN A 217 12.08 -4.05 -2.06
C ASN A 217 11.14 -3.50 -3.13
N ARG A 218 9.83 -3.66 -2.94
CA ARG A 218 8.79 -3.25 -3.89
C ARG A 218 7.91 -2.16 -3.30
N ASP A 219 7.44 -1.26 -4.15
CA ASP A 219 6.52 -0.22 -3.73
C ASP A 219 5.08 -0.74 -3.73
N HIS A 220 4.60 -1.15 -2.56
CA HIS A 220 3.24 -1.65 -2.39
C HIS A 220 2.19 -0.58 -2.13
N ARG A 221 2.58 0.70 -2.07
CA ARG A 221 1.66 1.80 -1.78
C ARG A 221 0.72 2.01 -2.97
N LYS A 222 -0.46 2.57 -2.67
CA LYS A 222 -1.37 3.15 -3.66
C LYS A 222 -1.69 4.54 -3.16
N ILE A 223 -1.24 5.54 -3.89
CA ILE A 223 -1.43 6.95 -3.56
C ILE A 223 -1.88 7.64 -4.84
N LEU A 224 -3.00 8.33 -4.79
CA LEU A 224 -3.36 9.32 -5.80
C LEU A 224 -3.51 10.65 -5.10
N VAL A 225 -2.77 11.68 -5.52
CA VAL A 225 -2.96 13.06 -5.07
C VAL A 225 -3.40 13.90 -6.25
N VAL A 226 -4.55 14.57 -6.10
CA VAL A 226 -5.07 15.49 -7.12
C VAL A 226 -5.09 16.90 -6.57
N ASP A 227 -4.48 17.81 -7.33
CA ASP A 227 -4.34 19.24 -7.08
C ASP A 227 -3.73 19.60 -5.71
N GLN A 228 -3.06 18.66 -5.02
CA GLN A 228 -2.66 18.77 -3.61
C GLN A 228 -3.85 19.10 -2.68
N ARG A 229 -5.06 18.66 -3.04
CA ARG A 229 -6.31 18.98 -2.33
C ARG A 229 -7.06 17.75 -1.87
N VAL A 230 -7.01 16.67 -2.65
CA VAL A 230 -7.59 15.38 -2.31
C VAL A 230 -6.53 14.30 -2.50
N ALA A 231 -6.48 13.36 -1.57
CA ALA A 231 -5.64 12.18 -1.64
C ALA A 231 -6.48 10.90 -1.55
N PHE A 232 -5.99 9.83 -2.15
CA PHE A 232 -6.57 8.49 -2.05
C PHE A 232 -5.50 7.49 -1.63
N THR A 233 -5.83 6.59 -0.70
CA THR A 233 -4.96 5.45 -0.37
C THR A 233 -5.73 4.24 0.14
N GLY A 234 -5.15 3.04 0.07
CA GLY A 234 -5.79 1.80 0.51
C GLY A 234 -5.23 0.55 -0.14
N GLY A 235 -6.05 -0.50 -0.26
CA GLY A 235 -5.65 -1.79 -0.86
C GLY A 235 -5.94 -1.95 -2.37
N ILE A 236 -6.86 -1.15 -2.92
CA ILE A 236 -7.25 -1.20 -4.35
C ILE A 236 -6.13 -0.73 -5.28
N ASN A 237 -5.79 -1.53 -6.29
CA ASN A 237 -4.91 -1.15 -7.41
C ASN A 237 -5.71 -0.77 -8.67
N ILE A 238 -4.99 -0.41 -9.74
CA ILE A 238 -5.55 -0.29 -11.10
C ILE A 238 -5.38 -1.65 -11.79
N SER A 239 -6.35 -2.54 -11.57
CA SER A 239 -6.36 -3.89 -12.13
C SER A 239 -7.80 -4.39 -12.33
N SER A 240 -7.99 -5.23 -13.34
CA SER A 240 -9.28 -5.80 -13.72
C SER A 240 -9.93 -6.64 -12.61
N VAL A 241 -9.15 -7.21 -11.68
CA VAL A 241 -9.68 -7.99 -10.55
C VAL A 241 -10.55 -7.14 -9.61
N TYR A 242 -10.33 -5.82 -9.61
CA TYR A 242 -11.10 -4.87 -8.80
C TYR A 242 -12.32 -4.30 -9.54
N SER A 243 -12.62 -4.73 -10.76
CA SER A 243 -13.73 -4.19 -11.56
C SER A 243 -15.12 -4.52 -11.00
N SER A 244 -15.23 -5.50 -10.10
CA SER A 244 -16.49 -5.93 -9.49
C SER A 244 -16.46 -5.79 -7.96
N GLY A 245 -17.62 -5.44 -7.39
CA GLY A 245 -17.79 -5.31 -5.94
C GLY A 245 -18.11 -6.63 -5.26
N SER A 246 -17.74 -6.75 -3.99
CA SER A 246 -17.91 -7.94 -3.15
C SER A 246 -19.35 -8.20 -2.71
N PHE A 247 -20.22 -7.20 -2.78
CA PHE A 247 -21.64 -7.29 -2.38
C PHE A 247 -22.61 -7.62 -3.54
N GLY A 248 -22.09 -7.94 -4.73
CA GLY A 248 -22.90 -8.30 -5.90
C GLY A 248 -23.35 -9.76 -5.89
N LYS A 249 -24.63 -10.02 -6.18
CA LYS A 249 -25.09 -11.38 -6.52
C LYS A 249 -24.57 -11.74 -7.90
N SER A 250 -23.62 -12.65 -7.95
CA SER A 250 -23.25 -13.35 -9.18
C SER A 250 -24.52 -13.92 -9.84
N ARG A 251 -24.85 -13.50 -11.07
CA ARG A 251 -26.08 -13.93 -11.75
C ARG A 251 -25.97 -15.37 -12.25
N THR A 252 -24.75 -15.92 -12.29
CA THR A 252 -24.46 -17.29 -12.67
C THR A 252 -23.45 -17.90 -11.68
N PRO A 253 -23.58 -19.16 -11.25
CA PRO A 253 -22.65 -19.77 -10.28
C PRO A 253 -21.17 -19.83 -10.72
N SER A 254 -20.87 -19.46 -11.97
CA SER A 254 -19.54 -19.46 -12.60
C SER A 254 -18.87 -18.08 -12.69
N GLU A 255 -19.53 -16.99 -12.31
CA GLU A 255 -18.96 -15.64 -12.34
C GLU A 255 -18.13 -15.37 -11.06
N GLU A 256 -16.92 -14.85 -11.25
CA GLU A 256 -15.90 -14.57 -10.24
C GLU A 256 -16.47 -13.79 -9.04
N ILE A 257 -16.15 -14.26 -7.83
CA ILE A 257 -16.47 -13.54 -6.58
C ILE A 257 -15.77 -12.18 -6.65
N GLY A 258 -16.53 -11.08 -6.55
CA GLY A 258 -15.98 -9.73 -6.61
C GLY A 258 -14.94 -9.46 -5.53
N TRP A 259 -13.96 -8.60 -5.82
CA TRP A 259 -12.83 -8.36 -4.94
C TRP A 259 -13.21 -7.40 -3.81
N ARG A 260 -13.19 -7.92 -2.57
CA ARG A 260 -13.35 -7.08 -1.37
C ARG A 260 -12.01 -6.39 -1.10
N ASP A 261 -12.00 -5.06 -1.13
CA ASP A 261 -10.94 -4.30 -0.46
C ASP A 261 -11.47 -2.99 0.17
N THR A 262 -10.60 -2.24 0.83
CA THR A 262 -10.90 -0.95 1.43
C THR A 262 -9.94 0.11 0.93
N HIS A 263 -10.49 1.28 0.59
CA HIS A 263 -9.75 2.47 0.22
C HIS A 263 -10.35 3.68 0.94
N ILE A 264 -9.61 4.77 1.05
CA ILE A 264 -10.05 6.01 1.66
C ILE A 264 -9.76 7.19 0.73
N GLU A 265 -10.71 8.12 0.66
CA GLU A 265 -10.51 9.47 0.12
C GLU A 265 -10.30 10.43 1.28
N LEU A 266 -9.37 11.37 1.12
CA LEU A 266 -8.88 12.24 2.18
C LEU A 266 -8.81 13.69 1.69
N GLU A 267 -9.31 14.60 2.51
CA GLU A 267 -9.21 16.04 2.31
C GLU A 267 -8.69 16.71 3.58
N GLY A 268 -8.07 17.88 3.42
CA GLY A 268 -7.52 18.66 4.52
C GLY A 268 -5.99 18.59 4.62
N PRO A 269 -5.40 19.12 5.70
CA PRO A 269 -3.95 19.21 5.87
C PRO A 269 -3.19 17.89 5.64
N VAL A 270 -3.82 16.74 5.93
CA VAL A 270 -3.27 15.38 5.74
C VAL A 270 -2.80 15.11 4.30
N VAL A 271 -3.38 15.77 3.30
CA VAL A 271 -2.99 15.60 1.89
C VAL A 271 -1.52 15.96 1.66
N THR A 272 -0.98 16.90 2.44
CA THR A 272 0.44 17.29 2.38
C THR A 272 1.37 16.11 2.66
N GLU A 273 1.00 15.21 3.56
CA GLU A 273 1.80 14.02 3.87
C GLU A 273 1.83 13.04 2.70
N PHE A 274 0.73 12.90 1.95
CA PHE A 274 0.68 12.06 0.76
C PHE A 274 1.50 12.65 -0.39
N SER A 275 1.47 13.97 -0.57
CA SER A 275 2.36 14.66 -1.53
C SER A 275 3.83 14.43 -1.18
N ARG A 276 4.21 14.58 0.10
CA ARG A 276 5.57 14.29 0.56
C ARG A 276 5.97 12.84 0.31
N LEU A 277 5.10 11.89 0.60
CA LEU A 277 5.35 10.47 0.37
C LEU A 277 5.62 10.13 -1.10
N PHE A 278 4.83 10.73 -2.00
CA PHE A 278 5.01 10.60 -3.43
C PHE A 278 6.34 11.23 -3.87
N ASP A 279 6.61 12.47 -3.47
CA ASP A 279 7.83 13.19 -3.84
C ASP A 279 9.08 12.46 -3.35
N SER A 280 9.07 11.91 -2.14
CA SER A 280 10.18 11.11 -1.61
C SER A 280 10.42 9.84 -2.44
N ALA A 281 9.36 9.12 -2.83
CA ALA A 281 9.51 7.94 -3.69
C ALA A 281 10.00 8.31 -5.10
N TRP A 282 9.45 9.36 -5.69
CA TRP A 282 9.86 9.89 -6.99
C TRP A 282 11.35 10.26 -7.01
N GLN A 283 11.81 10.99 -5.98
CA GLN A 283 13.21 11.37 -5.83
C GLN A 283 14.12 10.16 -5.56
N ALA A 284 13.69 9.22 -4.70
CA ALA A 284 14.46 8.02 -4.39
C ALA A 284 14.72 7.14 -5.62
N GLN A 285 13.85 7.21 -6.63
CA GLN A 285 14.00 6.51 -7.90
C GLN A 285 14.77 7.33 -8.97
N ASN A 286 15.24 8.54 -8.64
CA ASN A 286 15.88 9.48 -9.57
C ASN A 286 15.03 9.76 -10.82
N CYS A 287 13.70 9.86 -10.64
CA CYS A 287 12.77 10.08 -11.74
C CYS A 287 12.92 11.51 -12.31
N GLU A 288 12.97 11.62 -13.63
CA GLU A 288 13.06 12.90 -14.35
C GLU A 288 11.70 13.34 -14.93
N GLY A 289 11.65 14.52 -15.56
CA GLY A 289 10.52 14.93 -16.39
C GLY A 289 9.30 15.48 -15.64
N ALA A 290 9.34 15.59 -14.31
CA ALA A 290 8.29 16.27 -13.56
C ALA A 290 8.23 17.75 -13.96
N PRO A 291 7.10 18.25 -14.48
CA PRO A 291 6.91 19.69 -14.63
C PRO A 291 7.13 20.36 -13.28
N ALA A 292 7.76 21.53 -13.25
CA ALA A 292 7.94 22.28 -12.01
C ALA A 292 6.57 22.51 -11.35
N MET A 293 6.31 21.79 -10.25
CA MET A 293 5.09 22.01 -9.47
C MET A 293 5.12 23.45 -8.99
N ARG A 294 4.09 24.22 -9.37
CA ARG A 294 3.88 25.52 -8.75
C ARG A 294 3.78 25.30 -7.25
N ALA A 295 4.59 26.02 -6.47
CA ALA A 295 4.46 26.03 -5.02
C ALA A 295 3.02 26.41 -4.67
N ARG A 296 2.35 25.59 -3.87
CA ARG A 296 0.93 25.80 -3.53
C ARG A 296 0.74 26.11 -2.06
N PRO A 297 -0.31 26.89 -1.75
CA PRO A 297 -0.76 27.03 -0.38
C PRO A 297 -1.18 25.65 0.14
N ALA A 298 -0.84 25.39 1.40
CA ALA A 298 -1.22 24.16 2.08
C ALA A 298 -2.74 23.91 1.96
N PRO A 299 -3.19 22.63 1.94
CA PRO A 299 -4.60 22.29 1.92
C PRO A 299 -5.35 22.99 3.07
N LYS A 300 -6.51 23.56 2.78
CA LYS A 300 -7.38 24.16 3.80
C LYS A 300 -8.04 23.05 4.64
N PRO A 301 -8.37 23.31 5.92
CA PRO A 301 -9.20 22.40 6.71
C PRO A 301 -10.49 22.02 5.98
N ALA A 302 -10.82 20.73 6.02
CA ALA A 302 -11.96 20.13 5.32
C ALA A 302 -12.95 19.42 6.26
N GLY A 303 -12.57 19.20 7.52
CA GLY A 303 -13.43 18.56 8.52
C GLY A 303 -12.92 18.77 9.94
N ASN A 304 -13.27 17.86 10.84
CA ASN A 304 -12.91 17.89 12.25
C ASN A 304 -12.10 16.66 12.70
N GLU A 305 -11.64 15.83 11.76
CA GLU A 305 -10.89 14.62 12.06
C GLU A 305 -9.41 14.95 12.32
N THR A 306 -8.85 14.27 13.32
CA THR A 306 -7.42 14.28 13.62
C THR A 306 -6.78 13.04 13.02
N MET A 307 -5.72 13.21 12.23
CA MET A 307 -5.09 12.14 11.46
C MET A 307 -3.59 12.20 11.56
N ARG A 308 -2.97 11.03 11.60
CA ARG A 308 -1.53 10.84 11.36
C ARG A 308 -1.38 9.85 10.22
N VAL A 309 -0.55 10.18 9.24
CA VAL A 309 -0.15 9.22 8.20
C VAL A 309 0.99 8.39 8.76
N ILE A 310 0.90 7.08 8.59
CA ILE A 310 1.96 6.14 8.97
C ILE A 310 2.34 5.40 7.70
N ALA A 311 3.61 5.42 7.35
CA ALA A 311 4.09 4.79 6.14
C ALA A 311 5.44 4.13 6.38
N GLN A 312 5.61 2.96 5.80
CA GLN A 312 6.86 2.23 5.88
C GLN A 312 7.84 2.77 4.85
N ASP A 313 9.07 3.04 5.30
CA ASP A 313 10.21 3.35 4.44
C ASP A 313 11.25 2.23 4.61
N PRO A 314 11.81 1.65 3.53
CA PRO A 314 12.90 0.66 3.64
C PRO A 314 14.13 1.15 4.42
N GLN A 315 14.32 2.46 4.55
CA GLN A 315 15.40 3.08 5.30
C GLN A 315 15.12 3.17 6.81
N THR A 316 13.86 3.05 7.25
CA THR A 316 13.55 3.07 8.68
C THR A 316 13.99 1.77 9.35
N LYS A 317 14.61 1.90 10.52
CA LYS A 317 15.14 0.74 11.28
C LYS A 317 14.05 -0.13 11.89
N ARG A 318 12.79 0.33 11.91
CA ARG A 318 11.64 -0.32 12.52
C ARG A 318 10.47 -0.34 11.54
N ASN A 319 9.66 -1.38 11.62
CA ASN A 319 8.42 -1.45 10.86
C ASN A 319 7.34 -0.65 11.61
N GLU A 320 7.15 0.62 11.24
CA GLU A 320 6.25 1.55 11.93
C GLU A 320 4.79 1.12 11.82
N VAL A 321 4.38 0.65 10.64
CA VAL A 321 3.01 0.16 10.39
C VAL A 321 2.72 -1.07 11.26
N TYR A 322 3.65 -2.02 11.34
CA TYR A 322 3.50 -3.22 12.17
C TYR A 322 3.38 -2.87 13.65
N VAL A 323 4.28 -2.02 14.11
CA VAL A 323 4.31 -1.50 15.48
C VAL A 323 2.99 -0.81 15.83
N GLU A 324 2.47 0.03 14.93
CA GLU A 324 1.22 0.72 15.12
C GLU A 324 0.05 -0.25 15.26
N VAL A 325 -0.06 -1.22 14.34
CA VAL A 325 -1.13 -2.21 14.35
C VAL A 325 -1.12 -2.99 15.67
N LEU A 326 0.06 -3.41 16.14
CA LEU A 326 0.18 -4.08 17.44
C LEU A 326 -0.21 -3.17 18.60
N SER A 327 0.19 -1.90 18.56
CA SER A 327 -0.18 -0.90 19.57
C SER A 327 -1.70 -0.70 19.61
N ALA A 328 -2.35 -0.56 18.46
CA ALA A 328 -3.79 -0.40 18.34
C ALA A 328 -4.56 -1.62 18.87
N ILE A 329 -4.12 -2.85 18.56
CA ILE A 329 -4.69 -4.08 19.12
C ILE A 329 -4.46 -4.14 20.64
N GLY A 330 -3.25 -3.81 21.08
CA GLY A 330 -2.83 -3.83 22.48
C GLY A 330 -3.63 -2.87 23.37
N HIS A 331 -4.07 -1.74 22.81
CA HIS A 331 -4.83 -0.69 23.51
C HIS A 331 -6.34 -0.71 23.20
N ALA A 332 -6.83 -1.63 22.36
CA ALA A 332 -8.26 -1.78 22.11
C ALA A 332 -9.03 -2.10 23.41
N GLU A 333 -10.15 -1.42 23.61
CA GLU A 333 -11.03 -1.59 24.79
C GLU A 333 -12.35 -2.31 24.47
N GLN A 334 -12.93 -2.06 23.30
CA GLN A 334 -14.25 -2.58 22.95
C GLN A 334 -14.21 -3.56 21.79
N ARG A 335 -13.54 -3.19 20.69
CA ARG A 335 -13.53 -3.97 19.44
C ARG A 335 -12.17 -3.89 18.78
N ALA A 336 -11.73 -5.02 18.22
CA ALA A 336 -10.59 -5.10 17.31
C ALA A 336 -11.02 -5.90 16.07
N TRP A 337 -11.49 -5.19 15.05
CA TRP A 337 -11.97 -5.79 13.81
C TRP A 337 -10.95 -5.56 12.70
N LEU A 338 -10.36 -6.66 12.20
CA LEU A 338 -9.28 -6.60 11.23
C LEU A 338 -9.67 -7.33 9.96
N THR A 339 -9.29 -6.75 8.82
CA THR A 339 -9.42 -7.41 7.52
C THR A 339 -8.05 -7.53 6.89
N PHE A 340 -7.62 -8.76 6.60
CA PHE A 340 -6.30 -9.03 6.04
C PHE A 340 -6.44 -9.60 4.62
N GLY A 341 -5.70 -9.04 3.66
CA GLY A 341 -5.48 -9.69 2.37
C GLY A 341 -4.66 -10.98 2.51
N TYR A 342 -3.73 -10.99 3.46
CA TYR A 342 -2.91 -12.16 3.81
C TYR A 342 -2.78 -12.30 5.32
N PHE A 343 -3.40 -13.32 5.90
CA PHE A 343 -3.23 -13.62 7.32
C PHE A 343 -2.15 -14.69 7.54
N VAL A 344 -0.94 -14.22 7.82
CA VAL A 344 0.23 -15.02 8.21
C VAL A 344 0.82 -14.38 9.49
N PRO A 345 0.14 -14.53 10.64
CA PRO A 345 0.50 -13.79 11.84
C PRO A 345 1.80 -14.31 12.46
N ASP A 346 2.63 -13.41 12.96
CA ASP A 346 3.78 -13.75 13.79
C ASP A 346 3.37 -13.96 15.27
N PRO A 347 4.23 -14.54 16.12
CA PRO A 347 3.91 -14.78 17.53
C PRO A 347 3.46 -13.54 18.31
N GLN A 348 3.98 -12.35 18.02
CA GLN A 348 3.59 -11.11 18.71
C GLN A 348 2.19 -10.67 18.27
N THR A 349 1.86 -10.78 16.98
CA THR A 349 0.50 -10.53 16.48
C THR A 349 -0.51 -11.47 17.14
N VAL A 350 -0.18 -12.77 17.22
CA VAL A 350 -1.04 -13.75 17.91
C VAL A 350 -1.19 -13.39 19.39
N ALA A 351 -0.11 -13.04 20.08
CA ALA A 351 -0.13 -12.65 21.49
C ALA A 351 -0.97 -11.38 21.72
N ALA A 352 -0.85 -10.36 20.86
CA ALA A 352 -1.63 -9.13 20.96
C ALA A 352 -3.13 -9.39 20.78
N LEU A 353 -3.52 -10.18 19.77
CA LEU A 353 -4.92 -10.55 19.53
C LEU A 353 -5.50 -11.36 20.69
N LYS A 354 -4.76 -12.36 21.20
CA LYS A 354 -5.16 -13.13 22.39
C LYS A 354 -5.28 -12.25 23.63
N GLY A 355 -4.33 -11.33 23.81
CA GLY A 355 -4.33 -10.37 24.90
C GLY A 355 -5.56 -9.45 24.85
N ALA A 356 -5.94 -8.96 23.67
CA ALA A 356 -7.16 -8.18 23.50
C ALA A 356 -8.41 -9.01 23.83
N ALA A 357 -8.53 -10.22 23.30
CA ALA A 357 -9.65 -11.11 23.58
C ALA A 357 -9.77 -11.45 25.08
N ALA A 358 -8.64 -11.71 25.76
CA ALA A 358 -8.61 -11.99 27.20
C ALA A 358 -9.07 -10.81 28.06
N ARG A 359 -8.95 -9.56 27.56
CA ARG A 359 -9.52 -8.37 28.20
C ARG A 359 -11.02 -8.17 27.93
N GLY A 360 -11.66 -9.04 27.16
CA GLY A 360 -13.07 -8.93 26.79
C GLY A 360 -13.35 -8.08 25.53
N VAL A 361 -12.32 -7.72 24.76
CA VAL A 361 -12.46 -7.02 23.48
C VAL A 361 -13.09 -7.96 22.44
N ASP A 362 -14.08 -7.49 21.66
CA ASP A 362 -14.62 -8.23 20.53
C ASP A 362 -13.62 -8.23 19.36
N VAL A 363 -12.85 -9.33 19.26
CA VAL A 363 -11.85 -9.54 18.22
C VAL A 363 -12.45 -10.31 17.05
N ARG A 364 -12.46 -9.69 15.85
CA ARG A 364 -12.95 -10.32 14.62
C ARG A 364 -11.93 -10.21 13.51
N LEU A 365 -11.72 -11.31 12.80
CA LEU A 365 -10.80 -11.40 11.68
C LEU A 365 -11.58 -11.77 10.42
N MET A 366 -11.48 -10.93 9.39
CA MET A 366 -11.91 -11.26 8.03
C MET A 366 -10.68 -11.57 7.19
N VAL A 367 -10.62 -12.78 6.66
CA VAL A 367 -9.52 -13.30 5.84
C VAL A 367 -10.11 -13.96 4.61
N PRO A 368 -9.39 -13.99 3.46
CA PRO A 368 -9.92 -14.63 2.28
C PRO A 368 -10.02 -16.15 2.50
N SER A 369 -11.05 -16.77 1.95
CA SER A 369 -11.20 -18.24 1.99
C SER A 369 -10.26 -18.95 1.02
N LYS A 370 -9.83 -18.25 -0.04
CA LYS A 370 -8.83 -18.67 -1.01
C LYS A 370 -7.84 -17.54 -1.19
N SER A 371 -6.55 -17.83 -1.04
CA SER A 371 -5.49 -16.85 -1.28
C SER A 371 -5.01 -16.92 -2.73
N ASP A 372 -4.76 -15.75 -3.31
CA ASP A 372 -4.11 -15.56 -4.60
C ASP A 372 -2.57 -15.71 -4.51
N VAL A 373 -2.01 -15.74 -3.30
CA VAL A 373 -0.59 -16.06 -3.05
C VAL A 373 -0.41 -17.42 -2.37
N TRP A 374 0.65 -18.14 -2.74
CA TRP A 374 0.88 -19.51 -2.29
C TRP A 374 1.04 -19.65 -0.76
N LEU A 375 1.74 -18.71 -0.10
CA LEU A 375 1.97 -18.71 1.35
C LEU A 375 0.73 -18.37 2.19
N GLY A 376 -0.30 -17.77 1.59
CA GLY A 376 -1.58 -17.48 2.24
C GLY A 376 -2.63 -18.58 2.05
N ARG A 377 -2.35 -19.64 1.28
CA ARG A 377 -3.38 -20.59 0.84
C ARG A 377 -4.18 -21.26 1.95
N ASP A 378 -3.63 -21.35 3.16
CA ASP A 378 -4.28 -22.01 4.30
C ASP A 378 -4.56 -21.06 5.47
N HIS A 379 -5.33 -20.00 5.18
CA HIS A 379 -5.82 -19.07 6.21
C HIS A 379 -6.60 -19.78 7.32
N ALA A 380 -7.33 -20.85 6.99
CA ALA A 380 -8.05 -21.66 7.96
C ALA A 380 -7.09 -22.38 8.93
N ALA A 381 -6.02 -23.01 8.46
CA ALA A 381 -5.00 -23.58 9.33
C ALA A 381 -4.25 -22.51 10.15
N ASN A 382 -3.98 -21.34 9.57
CA ASN A 382 -3.38 -20.22 10.31
C ASN A 382 -4.28 -19.75 11.46
N LEU A 383 -5.59 -19.61 11.21
CA LEU A 383 -6.57 -19.27 12.24
C LEU A 383 -6.69 -20.38 13.29
N ALA A 384 -6.75 -21.65 12.90
CA ALA A 384 -6.81 -22.77 13.83
C ALA A 384 -5.56 -22.86 14.74
N ARG A 385 -4.37 -22.53 14.21
CA ARG A 385 -3.13 -22.41 15.00
C ARG A 385 -3.16 -21.22 15.96
N ALA A 386 -3.65 -20.08 15.50
CA ALA A 386 -3.73 -18.88 16.32
C ALA A 386 -4.81 -18.99 17.42
N TRP A 387 -5.88 -19.73 17.15
CA TRP A 387 -7.05 -19.89 18.01
C TRP A 387 -7.42 -21.38 18.20
N PRO A 388 -6.60 -22.16 18.93
CA PRO A 388 -7.01 -23.50 19.33
C PRO A 388 -8.29 -23.37 20.18
N ARG A 389 -9.30 -24.17 19.85
CA ARG A 389 -10.60 -24.17 20.54
C ARG A 389 -10.48 -24.46 22.02
#